data_AF-A0A520UMB5-F1
#
_entry.id   AF-A0A520UMB5-F1
#
_cell.length_a   1.000
_cell.length_b   1.000
_cell.length_c   1.000
_cell.angle_alpha   90.00
_cell.angle_beta   90.00
_cell.angle_gamma   90.00
#
_symmetry.space_group_name_H-M   'P 1'
#
loop_
_entity.id
_entity.type
_entity.pdbx_description
1 polymer ?
#
loop_
_entity_poly.entity_id
_entity_poly.type
_entity_poly.pdbx_seq_one_letter_code
_entity_poly.pdbx_strand_id
1 'polypeptide(L)' 'MNSRLISLDFFRGLTIAAMIVVNDPGSWSYVYPPLRHADWHGVTPT' A
#
# COMPACT_ATOMS: atom_id res chain seq x y z
N MET A 1 31.43 -9.18 -8.91
CA MET A 1 30.25 -9.70 -9.62
C MET A 1 29.02 -9.35 -8.79
N ASN A 2 28.14 -8.48 -9.31
CA ASN A 2 26.93 -8.08 -8.60
C ASN A 2 25.86 -9.15 -8.82
N SER A 3 25.70 -10.05 -7.84
CA SER A 3 24.73 -11.14 -7.94
C SER A 3 23.32 -10.58 -7.67
N ARG A 4 22.39 -10.82 -8.60
CA ARG A 4 20.99 -10.40 -8.40
C ARG A 4 20.38 -11.23 -7.28
N LEU A 5 19.89 -10.55 -6.25
CA LEU A 5 19.18 -11.17 -5.15
C LEU A 5 17.71 -11.33 -5.53
N ILE A 6 17.31 -12.55 -5.87
CA ILE A 6 15.91 -12.88 -6.23
C ILE A 6 14.96 -12.57 -5.07
N SER A 7 15.38 -12.79 -3.83
CA SER A 7 14.60 -12.43 -2.64
C SER A 7 14.29 -10.93 -2.58
N LEU A 8 15.26 -10.08 -2.94
CA LEU A 8 15.07 -8.63 -2.96
C LEU A 8 14.08 -8.20 -4.05
N ASP A 9 14.16 -8.82 -5.22
CA ASP A 9 13.21 -8.56 -6.31
C ASP A 9 11.78 -8.97 -5.93
N PHE A 10 11.62 -10.08 -5.20
CA PHE A 10 10.32 -10.49 -4.64
C PHE A 10 9.77 -9.48 -3.63
N PHE A 11 10.57 -9.09 -2.63
CA PHE A 11 10.12 -8.13 -1.62
C PHE A 11 9.77 -6.76 -2.22
N ARG A 12 10.51 -6.31 -3.24
CA ARG A 12 10.17 -5.10 -4.00
C ARG A 12 8.80 -5.20 -4.64
N GLY A 13 8.52 -6.30 -5.35
CA GLY A 13 7.22 -6.53 -5.96
C GLY A 13 6.09 -6.60 -4.91
N LEU A 14 6.36 -7.29 -3.79
CA LEU A 14 5.41 -7.41 -2.68
C LEU A 14 5.05 -6.05 -2.08
N THR A 15 6.05 -5.18 -1.85
CA THR A 15 5.83 -3.83 -1.34
C THR A 15 4.93 -3.01 -2.27
N ILE A 16 5.18 -3.08 -3.59
CA ILE A 16 4.34 -2.38 -4.58
C ILE A 16 2.92 -2.92 -4.57
N ALA A 17 2.74 -4.24 -4.54
CA ALA A 17 1.42 -4.86 -4.46
C ALA A 17 0.65 -4.40 -3.21
N ALA A 18 1.33 -4.35 -2.05
CA ALA A 18 0.73 -3.86 -0.80
C ALA A 18 0.30 -2.39 -0.89
N MET A 19 1.10 -1.53 -1.53
CA MET A 19 0.74 -0.12 -1.74
C MET A 19 -0.52 0.03 -2.60
N ILE A 20 -0.65 -0.76 -3.66
CA ILE A 20 -1.85 -0.75 -4.52
C ILE A 20 -3.08 -1.18 -3.72
N VAL A 21 -2.97 -2.26 -2.95
CA VAL A 21 -4.10 -2.78 -2.13
C VAL A 21 -4.61 -1.75 -1.12
N VAL A 22 -3.73 -0.92 -0.55
CA VAL A 22 -4.12 0.10 0.44
C VAL A 22 -4.62 1.38 -0.21
N ASN A 23 -3.99 1.82 -1.31
CA ASN A 23 -4.24 3.14 -1.90
C ASN A 23 -5.33 3.14 -2.98
N ASP A 24 -5.47 2.05 -3.73
CA ASP A 24 -6.43 1.97 -4.84
C ASP A 24 -7.28 0.69 -4.75
N PRO A 25 -8.25 0.66 -3.82
CA PRO A 25 -9.12 -0.49 -3.65
C PRO A 25 -10.11 -0.69 -4.81
N GLY A 26 -10.11 0.18 -5.83
CA GLY A 26 -11.08 0.23 -6.92
C GLY A 26 -12.49 0.68 -6.48
N SER A 27 -13.00 0.13 -5.38
CA SER A 27 -14.22 0.56 -4.71
C SER A 27 -14.06 0.48 -3.20
N TRP A 28 -14.41 1.57 -2.52
CA TRP A 28 -14.35 1.71 -1.06
C TRP A 28 -15.24 0.70 -0.31
N SER A 29 -16.18 0.06 -1.00
CA SER A 29 -17.03 -1.01 -0.45
C SER A 29 -16.30 -2.34 -0.24
N TYR A 30 -15.17 -2.56 -0.92
CA TYR A 30 -14.37 -3.80 -0.83
C TYR A 30 -13.05 -3.62 -0.08
N VAL A 31 -12.86 -2.48 0.58
CA VAL A 31 -11.68 -2.22 1.41
C VAL A 31 -11.70 -3.15 2.62
N TYR A 32 -10.60 -3.89 2.81
CA TYR A 32 -10.39 -4.68 4.02
C TYR A 32 -10.50 -3.78 5.26
N PRO A 33 -11.37 -4.10 6.24
CA PRO A 33 -11.56 -3.27 7.43
C PRO A 33 -10.28 -2.79 8.13
N PRO A 34 -9.21 -3.60 8.31
CA PRO A 34 -7.97 -3.13 8.92
C PRO A 34 -7.14 -2.17 8.05
N LEU A 35 -7.39 -2.10 6.74
CA LEU A 35 -6.69 -1.22 5.79
C LEU A 35 -7.48 0.06 5.49
N ARG A 36 -8.62 0.26 6.16
CA ARG A 36 -9.44 1.45 5.95
C ARG A 36 -8.71 2.67 6.51
N HIS A 37 -8.57 3.69 5.67
CA HIS A 37 -8.07 4.98 6.10
C HIS A 37 -9.00 5.55 7.18
N ALA A 38 -8.42 6.08 8.25
CA ALA A 38 -9.18 6.74 9.30
C ALA A 38 -9.87 7.99 8.74
N ASP A 39 -11.05 8.31 9.27
CA ASP A 39 -11.74 9.54 8.93
C ASP A 39 -10.89 10.74 9.33
N TRP A 40 -10.84 11.73 8.43
CA TRP A 40 -10.07 12.95 8.66
C TRP A 40 -10.68 13.78 9.80
N HIS A 41 -9.87 14.17 10.78
CA HIS A 41 -10.31 14.97 11.95
C HIS A 41 -10.02 16.48 11.85
N GLY A 42 -9.74 17.02 10.66
CA GLY A 42 -9.93 18.45 10.43
C GLY A 42 -8.77 19.41 10.73
N VAL A 43 -7.51 18.98 10.76
CA VAL A 43 -6.36 19.93 10.76
C VAL A 43 -5.88 20.14 9.33
N THR A 44 -6.55 21.04 8.63
CA THR A 44 -6.07 21.55 7.34
C THR A 44 -5.18 22.75 7.63
N PRO A 45 -3.84 22.65 7.55
CA PRO A 45 -2.98 23.82 7.63
C PRO A 45 -3.24 24.68 6.39
N THR A 46 -3.83 25.86 6.59
CA THR A 46 -3.79 26.97 5.62
C THR A 46 -2.56 27.82 5.88
#